data_AF-A0A413H6B7-F1
#
_entry.id   AF-A0A413H6B7-F1
#
_cell.length_a   1.000
_cell.length_b   1.000
_cell.length_c   1.000
_cell.angle_alpha   90.00
_cell.angle_beta   90.00
_cell.angle_gamma   90.00
#
_symmetry.space_group_name_H-M   'P 1'
#
loop_
_entity.id
_entity.type
_entity.pdbx_description
1 polymer ?
#
loop_
_entity_poly.entity_id
_entity_poly.type
_entity_poly.pdbx_seq_one_letter_code
_entity_poly.pdbx_strand_id
1 'polypeptide(L)'
;MMKTNYLTAVALGLLAALCGCQAEDDTSRTPQGNIPIGFLSDVPGTRATKEYGSAADLTDMGVFAYFTNGTFNQGSSTPNFMYNQKVERQADGSWTYAPVKYWPGNTTDRLTFFAYAPYVDEAATGGSNPSFQGRTAAGFPKLTYTVPAAEADQIDLLAATPLMNRTAPTTGSEKVTFSLKHALSKVNIGIKSEVGITVTALSVNKVPATATLTFTNSGFTWGAIRVRKPSPPPLPMER
;
A
#
# COMPACT_ATOMS: atom_id res chain seq x y z
N MET A 1 5.25 -56.60 -65.50
CA MET A 1 5.96 -57.11 -64.30
C MET A 1 6.20 -55.92 -63.38
N MET A 2 5.64 -56.03 -62.18
CA MET A 2 5.42 -54.96 -61.19
C MET A 2 6.71 -54.52 -60.49
N LYS A 3 6.75 -53.27 -59.99
CA LYS A 3 7.28 -52.77 -58.70
C LYS A 3 7.73 -51.31 -58.83
N THR A 4 7.60 -50.38 -57.89
CA THR A 4 6.84 -50.19 -56.64
C THR A 4 7.13 -48.72 -56.27
N ASN A 5 6.10 -47.98 -55.84
CA ASN A 5 6.18 -46.57 -55.44
C ASN A 5 6.85 -46.39 -54.07
N TYR A 6 7.57 -45.29 -53.85
CA TYR A 6 7.73 -44.68 -52.53
C TYR A 6 7.66 -43.15 -52.61
N LEU A 7 6.66 -42.59 -51.94
CA LEU A 7 6.46 -41.18 -51.63
C LEU A 7 7.39 -40.78 -50.47
N THR A 8 8.14 -39.70 -50.63
CA THR A 8 8.77 -38.98 -49.51
C THR A 8 8.43 -37.50 -49.63
N ALA A 9 7.69 -37.00 -48.65
CA ALA A 9 7.28 -35.61 -48.54
C ALA A 9 8.44 -34.75 -48.02
N VAL A 10 8.76 -33.67 -48.73
CA VAL A 10 9.71 -32.65 -48.29
C VAL A 10 8.91 -31.49 -47.72
N ALA A 11 8.97 -31.29 -46.40
CA ALA A 11 8.42 -30.12 -45.73
C ALA A 11 9.51 -29.03 -45.65
N LEU A 12 9.25 -27.89 -46.29
CA LEU A 12 10.09 -26.70 -46.32
C LEU A 12 10.14 -26.04 -44.93
N GLY A 13 11.35 -25.85 -44.40
CA GLY A 13 11.62 -25.03 -43.23
C GLY A 13 11.61 -23.53 -43.58
N LEU A 14 10.96 -22.73 -42.75
CA LEU A 14 11.08 -21.28 -42.75
C LEU A 14 11.56 -20.84 -41.36
N LEU A 15 12.84 -20.49 -41.27
CA LEU A 15 13.50 -19.98 -40.07
C LEU A 15 13.31 -18.46 -40.05
N ALA A 16 12.36 -17.96 -39.25
CA ALA A 16 12.20 -16.53 -39.01
C ALA A 16 13.16 -16.09 -37.89
N ALA A 17 14.21 -15.38 -38.28
CA ALA A 17 15.05 -14.64 -37.36
C ALA A 17 14.30 -13.39 -36.88
N LEU A 18 14.13 -13.25 -35.56
CA LEU A 18 13.80 -11.98 -34.92
C LEU A 18 14.93 -11.63 -33.97
N CYS A 19 15.66 -10.57 -34.32
CA CYS A 19 16.57 -9.86 -33.43
C CYS A 19 15.79 -8.98 -32.46
N GLY A 20 16.28 -8.89 -31.22
CA GLY A 20 16.29 -7.66 -30.43
C GLY A 20 15.05 -7.36 -29.59
N CYS A 21 15.13 -7.56 -28.28
CA CYS A 21 15.47 -6.47 -27.36
C CYS A 21 15.69 -7.05 -25.96
N GLN A 22 16.83 -6.72 -25.36
CA GLN A 22 17.11 -7.00 -23.95
C GLN A 22 16.00 -6.38 -23.09
N ALA A 23 15.32 -7.20 -22.31
CA ALA A 23 14.79 -6.74 -21.04
C ALA A 23 15.89 -6.97 -20.02
N GLU A 24 16.39 -5.89 -19.45
CA GLU A 24 17.31 -5.91 -18.33
C GLU A 24 16.62 -6.60 -17.16
N ASP A 25 17.05 -7.83 -16.88
CA ASP A 25 16.67 -8.57 -15.69
C ASP A 25 17.37 -7.89 -14.49
N ASP A 26 16.77 -6.81 -13.96
CA ASP A 26 17.08 -6.32 -12.61
C ASP A 26 16.45 -7.26 -11.58
N THR A 27 16.83 -8.54 -11.65
CA THR A 27 16.64 -9.47 -10.55
C THR A 27 17.72 -9.14 -9.53
N SER A 28 17.39 -8.21 -8.62
CA SER A 28 18.07 -8.12 -7.33
C SER A 28 18.12 -9.54 -6.75
N ARG A 29 19.32 -10.14 -6.74
CA ARG A 29 19.56 -11.51 -6.26
C ARG A 29 19.29 -11.57 -4.76
N THR A 30 18.02 -11.65 -4.38
CA THR A 30 17.64 -12.06 -3.04
C THR A 30 17.85 -13.57 -2.97
N PRO A 31 18.71 -14.09 -2.08
CA PRO A 31 18.91 -15.52 -1.93
C PRO A 31 17.57 -16.18 -1.58
N GLN A 32 17.04 -16.94 -2.55
CA GLN A 32 15.67 -17.41 -2.57
C GLN A 32 15.52 -18.53 -1.54
N GLY A 33 14.79 -18.28 -0.45
CA GLY A 33 14.31 -19.36 0.42
C GLY A 33 13.07 -20.01 -0.18
N ASN A 34 12.62 -21.11 0.44
CA ASN A 34 11.54 -21.95 -0.10
C ASN A 34 10.19 -21.71 0.59
N ILE A 35 10.14 -20.81 1.57
CA ILE A 35 8.92 -20.51 2.33
C ILE A 35 8.24 -19.28 1.72
N PRO A 36 7.00 -19.40 1.19
CA PRO A 36 6.29 -18.26 0.65
C PRO A 36 5.89 -17.29 1.76
N ILE A 37 5.86 -15.99 1.46
CA ILE A 37 5.34 -14.99 2.37
C ILE A 37 3.82 -14.99 2.26
N GLY A 38 3.13 -15.43 3.31
CA GLY A 38 1.68 -15.31 3.46
C GLY A 38 1.31 -14.13 4.36
N PHE A 39 0.11 -13.58 4.19
CA PHE A 39 -0.39 -12.44 4.96
C PHE A 39 -1.65 -12.78 5.77
N LEU A 40 -1.80 -12.08 6.91
CA LEU A 40 -2.99 -11.98 7.73
C LEU A 40 -3.15 -10.52 8.18
N SER A 41 -4.36 -10.12 8.53
CA SER A 41 -4.66 -8.78 9.05
C SER A 41 -5.64 -8.84 10.21
N ASP A 42 -5.47 -7.93 11.17
CA ASP A 42 -6.41 -7.67 12.25
C ASP A 42 -6.68 -6.16 12.38
N VAL A 43 -7.92 -5.80 12.73
CA VAL A 43 -8.40 -4.41 12.87
C VAL A 43 -9.19 -4.28 14.19
N PRO A 44 -8.80 -3.38 15.11
CA PRO A 44 -9.65 -2.98 16.22
C PRO A 44 -10.86 -2.18 15.72
N GLY A 45 -12.05 -2.41 16.28
CA GLY A 45 -13.32 -1.84 15.79
C GLY A 45 -13.42 -0.30 15.65
N THR A 46 -13.98 0.09 14.49
CA THR A 46 -14.49 1.36 13.88
C THR A 46 -14.06 2.74 14.37
N ARG A 47 -13.73 3.67 13.42
CA ARG A 47 -14.12 5.13 13.37
C ARG A 47 -14.01 5.80 11.96
N ALA A 48 -14.95 5.61 11.01
CA ALA A 48 -15.12 6.49 9.81
C ALA A 48 -16.56 6.49 9.22
N THR A 49 -16.84 7.22 8.12
CA THR A 49 -18.17 7.26 7.44
C THR A 49 -18.39 6.03 6.54
N LYS A 50 -17.33 5.50 5.90
CA LYS A 50 -17.29 4.14 5.30
C LYS A 50 -16.51 3.24 6.27
N GLU A 51 -17.23 2.49 7.09
CA GLU A 51 -16.66 1.82 8.26
C GLU A 51 -15.96 0.51 7.91
N TYR A 52 -14.72 0.33 8.40
CA TYR A 52 -14.21 -1.00 8.72
C TYR A 52 -14.67 -1.36 10.14
N GLY A 53 -15.75 -2.13 10.22
CA GLY A 53 -16.35 -2.70 11.43
C GLY A 53 -15.43 -3.67 12.16
N SER A 54 -14.68 -4.43 11.37
CA SER A 54 -13.85 -5.56 11.76
C SER A 54 -12.77 -5.85 10.71
N ALA A 55 -11.85 -6.77 11.01
CA ALA A 55 -10.88 -7.27 10.05
C ALA A 55 -11.53 -7.90 8.79
N ALA A 56 -12.79 -8.31 8.86
CA ALA A 56 -13.51 -8.90 7.72
C ALA A 56 -13.91 -7.87 6.66
N ASP A 57 -13.94 -6.58 7.01
CA ASP A 57 -14.34 -5.52 6.09
C ASP A 57 -13.17 -5.08 5.19
N LEU A 58 -11.93 -5.43 5.55
CA LEU A 58 -10.74 -5.18 4.74
C LEU A 58 -10.78 -6.00 3.45
N THR A 59 -10.83 -5.34 2.31
CA THR A 59 -10.81 -5.99 0.98
C THR A 59 -9.42 -6.09 0.40
N ASP A 60 -8.57 -5.11 0.70
CA ASP A 60 -7.25 -4.97 0.10
C ASP A 60 -6.34 -4.11 1.00
N MET A 61 -5.04 -4.27 0.82
CA MET A 61 -4.01 -3.47 1.48
C MET A 61 -2.81 -3.26 0.55
N GLY A 62 -2.10 -2.16 0.74
CA GLY A 62 -0.80 -1.94 0.12
C GLY A 62 0.32 -2.27 1.09
N VAL A 63 1.28 -3.09 0.64
CA VAL A 63 2.43 -3.54 1.45
C VAL A 63 3.74 -2.99 0.91
N PHE A 64 4.54 -2.43 1.81
CA PHE A 64 5.96 -2.12 1.56
C PHE A 64 6.82 -3.08 2.35
N ALA A 65 7.83 -3.64 1.71
CA ALA A 65 8.78 -4.55 2.34
C ALA A 65 10.21 -4.23 1.92
N TYR A 66 11.10 -4.33 2.90
CA TYR A 66 12.50 -3.97 2.81
C TYR A 66 13.32 -5.19 3.14
N PHE A 67 14.11 -5.67 2.18
CA PHE A 67 15.14 -6.67 2.38
C PHE A 67 16.44 -6.00 2.80
N THR A 68 17.00 -6.46 3.90
CA THR A 68 18.30 -5.99 4.43
C THR A 68 19.15 -7.18 4.86
N ASN A 69 20.47 -7.06 4.66
CA ASN A 69 21.41 -7.93 5.33
C ASN A 69 21.76 -7.31 6.70
N GLY A 70 21.25 -7.91 7.77
CA GLY A 70 21.23 -7.29 9.10
C GLY A 70 20.04 -6.36 9.32
N THR A 71 20.16 -5.45 10.29
CA THR A 71 19.07 -4.59 10.76
C THR A 71 18.73 -3.47 9.77
N PHE A 72 17.44 -3.16 9.65
CA PHE A 72 16.90 -2.01 8.93
C PHE A 72 17.63 -0.72 9.30
N ASN A 73 18.02 0.05 8.30
CA ASN A 73 18.71 1.32 8.46
C ASN A 73 17.91 2.43 7.78
N GLN A 74 17.38 3.37 8.57
CA GLN A 74 16.54 4.45 8.04
C GLN A 74 17.28 5.38 7.05
N GLY A 75 18.62 5.42 7.10
CA GLY A 75 19.42 6.25 6.20
C GLY A 75 19.68 5.62 4.83
N SER A 76 19.49 4.30 4.67
CA SER A 76 19.90 3.60 3.44
C SER A 76 18.94 2.53 2.95
N SER A 77 18.05 2.00 3.79
CA SER A 77 17.08 0.98 3.39
C SER A 77 16.00 1.57 2.49
N THR A 78 15.77 0.93 1.34
CA THR A 78 14.74 1.26 0.36
C THR A 78 13.72 0.12 0.24
N PRO A 79 12.49 0.36 -0.24
CA PRO A 79 11.44 -0.67 -0.41
C PRO A 79 11.75 -1.60 -1.60
N ASN A 80 12.90 -2.26 -1.52
CA ASN A 80 13.51 -3.08 -2.56
C ASN A 80 12.86 -4.47 -2.71
N PHE A 81 12.03 -4.89 -1.75
CA PHE A 81 11.42 -6.22 -1.76
C PHE A 81 9.95 -6.19 -2.18
N MET A 82 9.16 -5.29 -1.59
CA MET A 82 7.80 -4.94 -2.04
C MET A 82 7.63 -3.43 -2.00
N TYR A 83 7.05 -2.87 -3.04
CA TYR A 83 6.69 -1.46 -3.10
C TYR A 83 5.23 -1.35 -3.49
N ASN A 84 4.41 -0.79 -2.59
CA ASN A 84 2.97 -0.69 -2.72
C ASN A 84 2.35 -1.97 -3.32
N GLN A 85 2.78 -3.14 -2.83
CA GLN A 85 2.27 -4.42 -3.32
C GLN A 85 0.82 -4.55 -2.91
N LYS A 86 -0.08 -4.65 -3.90
CA LYS A 86 -1.48 -5.00 -3.65
C LYS A 86 -1.57 -6.39 -3.06
N VAL A 87 -2.25 -6.52 -1.93
CA VAL A 87 -2.60 -7.78 -1.27
C VAL A 87 -4.11 -7.78 -1.09
N GLU A 88 -4.80 -8.80 -1.61
CA GLU A 88 -6.26 -8.83 -1.77
C GLU A 88 -6.88 -9.95 -0.96
N ARG A 89 -7.97 -9.65 -0.26
CA ARG A 89 -8.74 -10.61 0.50
C ARG A 89 -9.68 -11.37 -0.42
N GLN A 90 -9.64 -12.68 -0.32
CA GLN A 90 -10.50 -13.59 -1.06
C GLN A 90 -11.79 -13.87 -0.29
N ALA A 91 -12.79 -14.44 -0.98
CA ALA A 91 -14.08 -14.78 -0.38
C ALA A 91 -13.98 -15.78 0.77
N ASP A 92 -12.98 -16.66 0.76
CA ASP A 92 -12.69 -17.62 1.84
C ASP A 92 -11.93 -16.98 3.02
N GLY A 93 -11.65 -15.68 2.96
CA GLY A 93 -10.92 -14.91 3.97
C GLY A 93 -9.40 -15.01 3.87
N SER A 94 -8.87 -15.76 2.90
CA SER A 94 -7.42 -15.80 2.63
C SER A 94 -6.95 -14.51 1.95
N TRP A 95 -5.63 -14.26 2.00
CA TRP A 95 -4.99 -13.12 1.36
C TRP A 95 -4.08 -13.60 0.23
N THR A 96 -4.20 -13.00 -0.95
CA THR A 96 -3.39 -13.33 -2.14
C THR A 96 -2.72 -12.09 -2.70
N TYR A 97 -1.63 -12.29 -3.43
CA TYR A 97 -0.93 -11.24 -4.16
C TYR A 97 -0.07 -11.89 -5.25
N ALA A 98 0.28 -11.09 -6.26
CA ALA A 98 1.17 -11.52 -7.32
C ALA A 98 2.21 -10.43 -7.65
N PRO A 99 3.44 -10.82 -8.02
CA PRO A 99 3.99 -12.18 -7.94
C PRO A 99 4.28 -12.62 -6.49
N VAL A 100 4.18 -13.93 -6.22
CA VAL A 100 4.49 -14.50 -4.89
C VAL A 100 5.98 -14.34 -4.58
N LYS A 101 6.29 -13.92 -3.35
CA LYS A 101 7.65 -13.75 -2.85
C LYS A 101 7.94 -14.70 -1.70
N TYR A 102 9.22 -14.99 -1.51
CA TYR A 102 9.68 -15.98 -0.54
C TYR A 102 10.59 -15.34 0.49
N TRP A 103 10.57 -15.88 1.71
CA TRP A 103 11.49 -15.47 2.76
C TRP A 103 12.94 -15.74 2.32
N PRO A 104 13.89 -14.85 2.64
CA PRO A 104 15.29 -15.11 2.37
C PRO A 104 15.83 -16.26 3.22
N GLY A 105 16.70 -17.08 2.64
CA GLY A 105 17.21 -18.29 3.29
C GLY A 105 18.36 -18.07 4.29
N ASN A 106 19.05 -16.93 4.26
CA ASN A 106 20.19 -16.71 5.14
C ASN A 106 19.77 -16.21 6.53
N THR A 107 20.53 -16.63 7.55
CA THR A 107 20.27 -16.29 8.96
C THR A 107 20.53 -14.83 9.31
N THR A 108 21.22 -14.07 8.46
CA THR A 108 21.49 -12.64 8.62
C THR A 108 20.51 -11.77 7.85
N ASP A 109 19.77 -12.35 6.90
CA ASP A 109 18.81 -11.61 6.10
C ASP A 109 17.55 -11.29 6.91
N ARG A 110 17.03 -10.08 6.70
CA ARG A 110 15.87 -9.55 7.41
C ARG A 110 14.90 -8.95 6.42
N LEU A 111 13.61 -9.13 6.70
CA LEU A 111 12.53 -8.42 6.05
C LEU A 111 11.84 -7.48 7.05
N THR A 112 11.67 -6.22 6.66
CA THR A 112 10.87 -5.26 7.42
C THR A 112 9.63 -4.91 6.63
N PHE A 113 8.45 -4.98 7.26
CA PHE A 113 7.17 -4.79 6.60
C PHE A 113 6.38 -3.60 7.15
N PHE A 114 5.74 -2.87 6.24
CA PHE A 114 4.78 -1.80 6.50
C PHE A 114 3.53 -2.07 5.66
N ALA A 115 2.36 -1.69 6.16
CA ALA A 115 1.11 -1.82 5.43
C ALA A 115 0.15 -0.67 5.72
N TYR A 116 -0.74 -0.43 4.76
CA TYR A 116 -1.87 0.49 4.88
C TYR A 116 -3.07 -0.07 4.13
N ALA A 117 -4.27 0.41 4.46
CA ALA A 117 -5.50 0.06 3.77
C ALA A 117 -6.46 1.25 3.71
N PRO A 118 -7.39 1.31 2.73
CA PRO A 118 -7.44 0.46 1.54
C PRO A 118 -6.23 0.67 0.62
N TYR A 119 -5.95 -0.32 -0.25
CA TYR A 119 -4.95 -0.20 -1.30
C TYR A 119 -5.32 0.90 -2.30
N VAL A 120 -4.30 1.60 -2.78
CA VAL A 120 -4.44 2.59 -3.85
C VAL A 120 -3.45 2.28 -4.97
N ASP A 121 -4.00 2.22 -6.18
CA ASP A 121 -3.21 2.11 -7.40
C ASP A 121 -2.65 3.47 -7.82
N GLU A 122 -1.32 3.61 -7.77
CA GLU A 122 -0.61 4.81 -8.20
C GLU A 122 -0.75 5.11 -9.69
N ALA A 123 -1.10 4.11 -10.51
CA ALA A 123 -1.30 4.28 -11.95
C ALA A 123 -2.73 4.71 -12.32
N ALA A 124 -3.68 4.71 -11.37
CA ALA A 124 -5.07 5.04 -11.66
C ALA A 124 -5.26 6.52 -12.05
N THR A 125 -6.12 6.75 -13.04
CA THR A 125 -6.48 8.09 -13.50
C THR A 125 -7.14 8.89 -12.37
N GLY A 126 -6.61 10.08 -12.07
CA GLY A 126 -7.04 10.91 -10.93
C GLY A 126 -6.03 10.98 -9.79
N GLY A 127 -4.95 10.18 -9.85
CA GLY A 127 -3.87 10.17 -8.88
C GLY A 127 -4.17 9.29 -7.66
N SER A 128 -3.12 8.91 -6.92
CA SER A 128 -3.23 8.12 -5.69
C SER A 128 -3.45 9.00 -4.46
N ASN A 129 -4.44 8.64 -3.64
CA ASN A 129 -4.62 9.21 -2.31
C ASN A 129 -4.81 8.09 -1.25
N PRO A 130 -3.79 7.77 -0.43
CA PRO A 130 -2.54 8.51 -0.27
C PRO A 130 -1.56 8.35 -1.44
N SER A 131 -0.60 9.28 -1.55
CA SER A 131 0.56 9.18 -2.45
C SER A 131 1.83 8.82 -1.67
N PHE A 132 2.82 8.25 -2.36
CA PHE A 132 4.00 7.65 -1.74
C PHE A 132 5.30 8.27 -2.25
N GLN A 133 6.38 8.06 -1.50
CA GLN A 133 7.73 8.34 -1.99
C GLN A 133 8.15 7.26 -2.97
N GLY A 134 8.91 7.61 -4.02
CA GLY A 134 9.32 6.65 -5.04
C GLY A 134 10.18 5.48 -4.51
N ARG A 135 10.27 4.41 -5.31
CA ARG A 135 10.93 3.12 -4.98
C ARG A 135 12.38 3.23 -4.47
N THR A 136 13.08 4.29 -4.83
CA THR A 136 14.49 4.53 -4.49
C THR A 136 14.66 5.40 -3.24
N ALA A 137 13.57 5.92 -2.66
CA ALA A 137 13.63 6.72 -1.45
C ALA A 137 14.05 5.86 -0.25
N ALA A 138 15.07 6.31 0.47
CA ALA A 138 15.53 5.67 1.69
C ALA A 138 14.66 6.05 2.89
N GLY A 139 14.58 5.13 3.85
CA GLY A 139 13.90 5.31 5.11
C GLY A 139 12.54 4.64 5.15
N PHE A 140 11.71 5.07 6.11
CA PHE A 140 10.35 4.55 6.21
C PHE A 140 9.49 5.04 5.04
N PRO A 141 8.53 4.23 4.58
CA PRO A 141 7.55 4.72 3.62
C PRO A 141 6.79 5.90 4.24
N LYS A 142 6.38 6.85 3.40
CA LYS A 142 5.57 8.01 3.81
C LYS A 142 4.32 8.07 2.95
N LEU A 143 3.20 8.30 3.60
CA LEU A 143 1.88 8.35 2.99
C LEU A 143 1.36 9.78 3.06
N THR A 144 1.31 10.47 1.94
CA THR A 144 0.74 11.82 1.88
C THR A 144 -0.73 11.71 1.54
N TYR A 145 -1.59 12.04 2.50
CA TYR A 145 -3.04 11.98 2.37
C TYR A 145 -3.59 13.40 2.20
N THR A 146 -4.45 13.58 1.21
CA THR A 146 -5.23 14.80 1.01
C THR A 146 -6.69 14.51 1.32
N VAL A 147 -7.30 15.31 2.18
CA VAL A 147 -8.70 15.17 2.54
C VAL A 147 -9.57 15.52 1.32
N PRO A 148 -10.43 14.60 0.84
CA PRO A 148 -11.38 14.89 -0.23
C PRO A 148 -12.31 16.05 0.13
N ALA A 149 -12.66 16.87 -0.87
CA ALA A 149 -13.51 18.04 -0.68
C ALA A 149 -14.96 17.65 -0.32
N ALA A 150 -15.47 16.57 -0.91
CA ALA A 150 -16.76 16.00 -0.55
C ALA A 150 -16.59 15.01 0.61
N GLU A 151 -17.46 15.10 1.61
CA GLU A 151 -17.45 14.19 2.77
C GLU A 151 -17.73 12.73 2.35
N ALA A 152 -18.59 12.54 1.36
CA ALA A 152 -18.92 11.22 0.81
C ALA A 152 -17.72 10.49 0.16
N ASP A 153 -16.68 11.23 -0.25
CA ASP A 153 -15.48 10.67 -0.86
C ASP A 153 -14.39 10.35 0.17
N GLN A 154 -14.58 10.71 1.45
CA GLN A 154 -13.60 10.45 2.50
C GLN A 154 -13.54 8.96 2.85
N ILE A 155 -12.31 8.45 2.93
CA ILE A 155 -12.04 7.06 3.29
C ILE A 155 -11.53 6.95 4.72
N ASP A 156 -11.67 5.75 5.29
CA ASP A 156 -11.00 5.36 6.51
C ASP A 156 -9.58 4.87 6.21
N LEU A 157 -8.60 5.77 6.29
CA LEU A 157 -7.21 5.36 6.11
C LEU A 157 -6.74 4.58 7.35
N LEU A 158 -6.29 3.35 7.14
CA LEU A 158 -5.68 2.49 8.13
C LEU A 158 -4.17 2.37 7.89
N ALA A 159 -3.39 2.29 8.95
CA ALA A 159 -1.94 2.02 8.88
C ALA A 159 -1.53 0.96 9.91
N ALA A 160 -0.61 0.08 9.54
CA ALA A 160 -0.18 -1.01 10.39
C ALA A 160 0.95 -0.59 11.34
N THR A 161 1.00 -1.24 12.51
CA THR A 161 2.24 -1.21 13.31
C THR A 161 3.34 -1.95 12.53
N PRO A 162 4.51 -1.34 12.26
CA PRO A 162 5.53 -1.98 11.43
C PRO A 162 6.10 -3.25 12.04
N LEU A 163 6.42 -4.21 11.18
CA LEU A 163 7.05 -5.47 11.57
C LEU A 163 8.54 -5.40 11.21
N MET A 164 9.34 -4.90 12.15
CA MET A 164 10.76 -4.59 11.95
C MET A 164 11.64 -5.85 12.01
N ASN A 165 12.54 -6.06 11.05
CA ASN A 165 13.61 -7.06 11.13
C ASN A 165 13.13 -8.50 11.39
N ARG A 166 12.20 -9.00 10.57
CA ARG A 166 11.71 -10.38 10.60
C ARG A 166 12.65 -11.33 9.86
N THR A 167 12.75 -12.55 10.37
CA THR A 167 13.46 -13.66 9.73
C THR A 167 12.48 -14.64 9.13
N ALA A 168 12.96 -15.52 8.26
CA ALA A 168 12.17 -16.65 7.81
C ALA A 168 11.61 -17.42 9.03
N PRO A 169 10.32 -17.78 9.02
CA PRO A 169 9.78 -18.70 10.02
C PRO A 169 10.35 -20.10 9.79
N THR A 170 10.19 -21.00 10.76
CA THR A 170 10.62 -22.40 10.63
C THR A 170 9.66 -23.23 9.77
N THR A 171 8.42 -22.77 9.62
CA THR A 171 7.36 -23.46 8.86
C THR A 171 6.60 -22.46 7.98
N GLY A 172 6.05 -22.93 6.86
CA GLY A 172 5.26 -22.10 5.95
C GLY A 172 3.84 -21.76 6.43
N SER A 173 3.42 -22.25 7.60
CA SER A 173 2.15 -21.89 8.22
C SER A 173 2.18 -20.54 8.93
N GLU A 174 3.36 -20.04 9.30
CA GLU A 174 3.50 -18.71 9.90
C GLU A 174 3.39 -17.61 8.84
N LYS A 175 2.48 -16.68 9.07
CA LYS A 175 2.15 -15.59 8.15
C LYS A 175 2.54 -14.25 8.76
N VAL A 176 2.81 -13.27 7.89
CA VAL A 176 3.00 -11.87 8.28
C VAL A 176 1.64 -11.31 8.67
N THR A 177 1.42 -11.12 9.98
CA THR A 177 0.16 -10.60 10.53
C THR A 177 0.27 -9.11 10.83
N PHE A 178 -0.48 -8.28 10.11
CA PHE A 178 -0.54 -6.84 10.38
C PHE A 178 -1.64 -6.49 11.38
N SER A 179 -1.30 -5.66 12.38
CA SER A 179 -2.27 -4.97 13.23
C SER A 179 -2.48 -3.56 12.69
N LEU A 180 -3.58 -3.37 11.96
CA LEU A 180 -3.98 -2.10 11.32
C LEU A 180 -4.75 -1.23 12.31
N LYS A 181 -4.54 0.07 12.26
CA LYS A 181 -5.20 1.06 13.12
C LYS A 181 -5.71 2.24 12.30
N HIS A 182 -6.85 2.81 12.70
CA HIS A 182 -7.37 4.06 12.15
C HIS A 182 -6.33 5.17 12.24
N ALA A 183 -5.95 5.71 11.09
CA ALA A 183 -4.98 6.79 10.98
C ALA A 183 -5.63 8.17 11.03
N LEU A 184 -6.93 8.28 10.72
CA LEU A 184 -7.70 9.52 10.73
C LEU A 184 -8.57 9.64 11.99
N SER A 185 -9.18 10.81 12.18
CA SER A 185 -10.13 11.08 13.25
C SER A 185 -11.55 11.24 12.70
N LYS A 186 -12.52 10.57 13.31
CA LYS A 186 -13.96 10.81 13.07
C LYS A 186 -14.46 11.91 13.99
N VAL A 187 -15.08 12.93 13.41
CA VAL A 187 -15.75 14.01 14.15
C VAL A 187 -17.26 13.80 14.06
N ASN A 188 -17.94 13.69 15.20
CA ASN A 188 -19.40 13.61 15.27
C ASN A 188 -19.93 14.87 15.95
N ILE A 189 -20.91 15.54 15.33
CA ILE A 189 -21.49 16.78 15.84
C ILE A 189 -22.98 16.55 16.09
N GLY A 190 -23.35 16.48 17.37
CA GLY A 190 -24.74 16.43 17.81
C GLY A 190 -25.24 17.83 18.17
N ILE A 191 -26.41 18.20 17.66
CA ILE A 191 -27.06 19.49 17.97
C ILE A 191 -28.41 19.18 18.62
N LYS A 192 -28.63 19.72 19.82
CA LYS A 192 -29.90 19.60 20.55
C LYS A 192 -30.42 20.99 20.89
N SER A 193 -31.72 21.17 20.75
CA SER A 193 -32.43 22.39 21.15
C SER A 193 -33.73 22.02 21.87
N GLU A 194 -34.08 22.82 22.87
CA GLU A 194 -35.35 22.69 23.60
C GLU A 194 -36.51 23.42 22.90
N VAL A 195 -36.19 24.17 21.84
CA VAL A 195 -37.14 24.82 20.93
C VAL A 195 -36.82 24.45 19.47
N GLY A 196 -37.77 24.64 18.55
CA GLY A 196 -37.54 24.37 17.13
C GLY A 196 -36.45 25.28 16.55
N ILE A 197 -35.36 24.68 16.06
CA ILE A 197 -34.28 25.40 15.36
C ILE A 197 -34.03 24.78 13.98
N THR A 198 -33.45 25.58 13.08
CA THR A 198 -32.92 25.11 11.80
C THR A 198 -31.43 25.42 11.74
N VAL A 199 -30.62 24.41 11.51
CA VAL A 199 -29.18 24.56 11.29
C VAL A 199 -28.95 24.69 9.79
N THR A 200 -28.47 25.85 9.35
CA THR A 200 -28.27 26.15 7.92
C THR A 200 -26.83 25.97 7.45
N ALA A 201 -25.86 26.00 8.37
CA ALA A 201 -24.45 25.75 8.07
C ALA A 201 -23.68 25.27 9.30
N LEU A 202 -22.66 24.44 9.07
CA LEU A 202 -21.71 23.96 10.07
C LEU A 202 -20.33 23.86 9.40
N SER A 203 -19.28 24.32 10.07
CA SER A 203 -17.92 24.25 9.53
C SER A 203 -16.90 23.88 10.60
N VAL A 204 -15.92 23.06 10.23
CA VAL A 204 -14.74 22.75 11.06
C VAL A 204 -13.55 23.48 10.45
N ASN A 205 -13.01 24.45 11.17
CA ASN A 205 -11.95 25.33 10.67
C ASN A 205 -10.56 24.88 11.11
N LYS A 206 -9.53 25.30 10.36
CA LYS A 206 -8.09 25.03 10.64
C LYS A 206 -7.70 23.55 10.59
N VAL A 207 -8.46 22.72 9.88
CA VAL A 207 -8.08 21.33 9.57
C VAL A 207 -7.07 21.33 8.42
N PRO A 208 -5.93 20.63 8.53
CA PRO A 208 -5.03 20.45 7.39
C PRO A 208 -5.73 19.72 6.24
N ALA A 209 -5.68 20.34 5.05
CA ALA A 209 -6.20 19.71 3.83
C ALA A 209 -5.31 18.54 3.36
N THR A 210 -4.01 18.58 3.70
CA THR A 210 -3.03 17.54 3.34
C THR A 210 -2.06 17.35 4.49
N ALA A 211 -1.70 16.11 4.77
CA ALA A 211 -0.68 15.76 5.75
C ALA A 211 0.08 14.49 5.31
N THR A 212 1.27 14.29 5.86
CA THR A 212 2.09 13.10 5.59
C THR A 212 2.17 12.23 6.84
N LEU A 213 1.66 11.01 6.75
CA LEU A 213 1.86 9.96 7.73
C LEU A 213 3.26 9.39 7.56
N THR A 214 4.00 9.32 8.67
CA THR A 214 5.35 8.78 8.75
C THR A 214 5.34 7.61 9.71
N PHE A 215 5.79 6.43 9.25
CA PHE A 215 5.98 5.29 10.14
C PHE A 215 7.15 5.51 11.10
N THR A 216 7.13 4.77 12.21
CA THR A 216 8.22 4.68 13.19
C THR A 216 8.50 3.20 13.45
N ASN A 217 9.50 2.88 14.28
CA ASN A 217 9.80 1.48 14.60
C ASN A 217 8.64 0.71 15.25
N SER A 218 7.65 1.40 15.83
CA SER A 218 6.58 0.80 16.62
C SER A 218 5.19 1.37 16.32
N GLY A 219 5.03 2.10 15.20
CA GLY A 219 3.76 2.70 14.85
C GLY A 219 3.88 3.71 13.72
N PHE A 220 3.07 4.77 13.81
CA PHE A 220 3.05 5.86 12.85
C PHE A 220 2.58 7.15 13.52
N THR A 221 2.91 8.29 12.89
CA THR A 221 2.48 9.62 13.32
C THR A 221 2.23 10.51 12.10
N TRP A 222 1.48 11.59 12.28
CA TRP A 222 1.35 12.64 11.27
C TRP A 222 2.45 13.68 11.45
N GLY A 223 3.09 14.10 10.35
CA GLY A 223 4.07 15.17 10.33
C GLY A 223 3.48 16.54 10.72
N ALA A 224 4.35 17.55 10.88
CA ALA A 224 3.96 18.89 11.28
C ALA A 224 2.86 19.48 10.37
N ILE A 225 1.74 19.86 11.00
CA ILE A 225 0.54 20.40 10.36
C ILE A 225 0.80 21.85 9.91
N ARG A 226 0.83 22.11 8.60
CA ARG A 226 0.79 23.49 8.08
C ARG A 226 -0.65 23.91 7.88
N VAL A 227 -1.18 24.71 8.81
CA VAL A 227 -2.50 25.36 8.64
C VAL A 227 -2.35 26.44 7.56
N ARG A 228 -3.11 26.36 6.46
CA ARG A 228 -3.22 27.49 5.53
C ARG A 228 -3.85 28.66 6.28
N LYS A 229 -3.14 29.78 6.35
CA LYS A 229 -3.73 31.05 6.82
C LYS A 229 -4.79 31.45 5.77
N PRO A 230 -6.01 31.84 6.17
CA PRO A 230 -6.96 32.38 5.22
C PRO A 230 -6.33 33.57 4.50
N SER A 231 -6.53 33.69 3.19
CA SER A 231 -6.20 34.89 2.44
C SER A 231 -6.95 36.09 3.07
N PRO A 232 -6.31 37.26 3.26
CA PRO A 232 -7.03 38.44 3.69
C PRO A 232 -8.16 38.75 2.69
N PRO A 233 -9.32 39.24 3.14
CA PRO A 233 -10.35 39.73 2.23
C PRO A 233 -9.76 40.85 1.35
N PRO A 234 -10.17 40.94 0.06
CA PRO A 234 -9.71 42.02 -0.81
C PRO A 234 -10.04 43.37 -0.17
N LEU A 235 -9.04 44.26 -0.15
CA LEU A 235 -9.22 45.62 0.35
C LEU A 235 -10.34 46.30 -0.45
N PRO A 236 -11.26 47.04 0.21
CA PRO A 236 -12.26 47.81 -0.50
C PRO A 236 -11.55 48.81 -1.42
N MET A 237 -11.94 48.83 -2.70
CA MET A 237 -11.53 49.90 -3.60
C MET A 237 -12.08 51.22 -3.04
N GLU A 238 -11.17 52.09 -2.60
CA GLU A 238 -11.50 53.49 -2.35
C GLU A 238 -12.02 54.10 -3.67
N ARG A 239 -13.20 54.71 -3.61
CA ARG A 239 -13.74 55.58 -4.65
C ARG A 239 -13.31 57.00 -4.38
#